data_AF-A0A7W0KWK2-F1
#
_entry.id   AF-A0A7W0KWK2-F1
#
_cell.length_a   1.000
_cell.length_b   1.000
_cell.length_c   1.000
_cell.angle_alpha   90.00
_cell.angle_beta   90.00
_cell.angle_gamma   90.00
#
_symmetry.space_group_name_H-M   'P 1'
#
loop_
_entity.id
_entity.type
_entity.pdbx_description
1 polymer ?
#
loop_
_entity_poly.entity_id
_entity_poly.type
_entity_poly.pdbx_seq_one_letter_code
_entity_poly.pdbx_strand_id
1 'polypeptide(L)'
;GAAPVERALLAGDATTGVCVMAVERTLDTGAVYAVREVPIGPRATAAELRTQLVAIGTDLLVSTLAGPLPEPVDQRGEITYAAKIDPAELELTWTDPAERLDRLVRVGDAWTMFRGRRLRVLASELCPAGGGSPGELVDVAGGVVGTGDGGLALVEVQPEGRSAMTWTAFANGAHPRAGERLG
;
A
#
# COMPACT_ATOMS: atom_id res chain seq x y z
N GLY A 1 -8.09 -12.26 8.02
CA GLY A 1 -7.30 -11.48 8.99
C GLY A 1 -7.75 -10.03 9.00
N ALA A 2 -7.06 -9.15 9.75
CA ALA A 2 -7.49 -7.78 9.99
C ALA A 2 -7.18 -6.77 8.87
N ALA A 3 -6.14 -6.99 8.05
CA ALA A 3 -5.73 -6.04 7.00
C ALA A 3 -5.47 -6.72 5.63
N PRO A 4 -6.44 -7.46 5.06
CA PRO A 4 -6.22 -8.26 3.86
C PRO A 4 -5.82 -7.44 2.63
N VAL A 5 -6.39 -6.24 2.44
CA VAL A 5 -6.09 -5.39 1.27
C VAL A 5 -4.66 -4.85 1.32
N GLU A 6 -4.24 -4.33 2.47
CA GLU A 6 -2.89 -3.80 2.66
C GLU A 6 -1.84 -4.90 2.51
N ARG A 7 -2.09 -6.07 3.11
CA ARG A 7 -1.12 -7.18 3.08
C ARG A 7 -0.97 -7.74 1.66
N ALA A 8 -2.05 -7.83 0.88
CA ALA A 8 -1.97 -8.22 -0.53
C ALA A 8 -1.14 -7.22 -1.37
N LEU A 9 -1.36 -5.92 -1.15
CA LEU A 9 -0.57 -4.86 -1.80
C LEU A 9 0.92 -4.94 -1.44
N LEU A 10 1.25 -5.13 -0.16
CA LEU A 10 2.63 -5.22 0.31
C LEU A 10 3.34 -6.47 -0.22
N ALA A 11 2.64 -7.60 -0.28
CA ALA A 11 3.16 -8.84 -0.86
C ALA A 11 3.42 -8.70 -2.38
N GLY A 12 2.72 -7.78 -3.05
CA GLY A 12 2.78 -7.63 -4.49
C GLY A 12 1.93 -8.66 -5.22
N ASP A 13 0.83 -9.08 -4.60
CA ASP A 13 -0.10 -10.05 -5.19
C ASP A 13 -0.69 -9.47 -6.48
N ALA A 14 -0.84 -10.33 -7.50
CA ALA A 14 -1.46 -9.94 -8.77
C ALA A 14 -2.99 -9.82 -8.66
N THR A 15 -3.59 -10.50 -7.68
CA THR A 15 -5.03 -10.56 -7.45
C THR A 15 -5.35 -10.52 -5.97
N THR A 16 -6.53 -10.01 -5.64
CA THR A 16 -7.18 -10.13 -4.34
C THR A 16 -8.65 -10.52 -4.58
N GLY A 17 -9.53 -10.37 -3.61
CA GLY A 17 -10.94 -10.66 -3.84
C GLY A 17 -11.82 -10.49 -2.62
N VAL A 18 -13.06 -10.93 -2.80
CA VAL A 18 -14.07 -11.02 -1.76
C VAL A 18 -14.64 -12.43 -1.74
N CYS A 19 -14.99 -12.90 -0.55
CA CYS A 19 -15.70 -14.15 -0.36
C CYS A 19 -16.90 -13.95 0.57
N VAL A 20 -17.96 -14.70 0.31
CA VAL A 20 -19.07 -14.89 1.24
C VAL A 20 -18.84 -16.24 1.90
N MET A 21 -18.61 -16.24 3.21
CA MET A 21 -18.27 -17.45 3.98
C MET A 21 -19.15 -17.59 5.21
N ALA A 22 -19.27 -18.83 5.70
CA ALA A 22 -19.90 -19.12 6.98
C ALA A 22 -19.11 -18.44 8.11
N VAL A 23 -19.82 -17.91 9.11
CA VAL A 23 -19.19 -17.38 10.31
C VAL A 23 -18.96 -18.52 11.29
N GLU A 24 -17.71 -18.71 11.69
CA GLU A 24 -17.31 -19.72 12.67
C GLU A 24 -16.68 -19.08 13.91
N ARG A 25 -16.43 -19.91 14.94
CA ARG A 25 -15.71 -19.47 16.15
C ARG A 25 -14.27 -19.05 15.83
N THR A 26 -13.63 -19.74 14.90
CA THR A 26 -12.27 -19.41 14.48
C THR A 26 -12.35 -18.34 13.39
N LEU A 27 -11.51 -17.32 13.52
CA LEU A 27 -11.52 -16.15 12.65
C LEU A 27 -11.27 -16.57 11.18
N ASP A 28 -12.20 -16.21 10.30
CA ASP A 28 -12.13 -16.40 8.84
C ASP A 28 -11.88 -17.86 8.39
N THR A 29 -12.35 -18.88 9.13
CA THR A 29 -12.16 -20.31 8.76
C THR A 29 -13.36 -20.98 8.13
N GLY A 30 -14.53 -20.33 8.14
CA GLY A 30 -15.75 -20.98 7.67
C GLY A 30 -15.73 -21.31 6.18
N ALA A 31 -16.51 -22.32 5.81
CA ALA A 31 -16.67 -22.74 4.42
C ALA A 31 -17.23 -21.61 3.55
N VAL A 32 -16.83 -21.57 2.28
CA VAL A 32 -17.08 -20.47 1.35
C VAL A 32 -18.28 -20.77 0.46
N TYR A 33 -19.26 -19.87 0.43
CA TYR A 33 -20.45 -19.95 -0.43
C TYR A 33 -20.20 -19.37 -1.84
N ALA A 34 -19.44 -18.29 -1.92
CA ALA A 34 -19.16 -17.59 -3.17
C ALA A 34 -17.85 -16.81 -3.09
N VAL A 35 -17.17 -16.66 -4.23
CA VAL A 35 -15.90 -15.94 -4.33
C VAL A 35 -15.86 -15.09 -5.61
N ARG A 36 -15.24 -13.91 -5.52
CA ARG A 36 -14.92 -13.04 -6.65
C ARG A 36 -13.48 -12.58 -6.54
N GLU A 37 -12.67 -12.96 -7.53
CA GLU A 37 -11.32 -12.43 -7.69
C GLU A 37 -11.33 -11.06 -8.37
N VAL A 38 -10.38 -10.22 -7.98
CA VAL A 38 -10.19 -8.86 -8.47
C VAL A 38 -8.71 -8.63 -8.76
N PRO A 39 -8.32 -8.21 -9.97
CA PRO A 39 -6.92 -7.91 -10.27
C PRO A 39 -6.44 -6.69 -9.51
N ILE A 40 -5.20 -6.75 -9.00
CA ILE A 40 -4.51 -5.60 -8.41
C ILE A 40 -3.73 -4.92 -9.53
N GLY A 41 -4.18 -3.72 -9.92
CA GLY A 41 -3.49 -2.92 -10.91
C GLY A 41 -2.11 -2.45 -10.41
N PRO A 42 -1.15 -2.17 -11.32
CA PRO A 42 0.23 -1.80 -10.95
C PRO A 42 0.32 -0.49 -10.17
N ARG A 43 -0.72 0.34 -10.21
CA ARG A 43 -0.82 1.63 -9.51
C ARG A 43 -1.97 1.69 -8.52
N ALA A 44 -2.66 0.56 -8.29
CA ALA A 44 -3.80 0.51 -7.40
C ALA A 44 -3.38 0.83 -5.96
N THR A 45 -4.12 1.74 -5.33
CA THR A 45 -3.98 2.08 -3.91
C THR A 45 -4.91 1.24 -3.04
N ALA A 46 -4.62 1.12 -1.74
CA ALA A 46 -5.50 0.42 -0.81
C ALA A 46 -6.88 1.07 -0.74
N ALA A 47 -6.97 2.40 -0.83
CA ALA A 47 -8.23 3.13 -0.81
C ALA A 47 -9.12 2.82 -2.03
N GLU A 48 -8.52 2.79 -3.23
CA GLU A 48 -9.23 2.43 -4.47
C GLU A 48 -9.67 0.96 -4.45
N LEU A 49 -8.77 0.04 -4.07
CA LEU A 49 -9.10 -1.38 -3.95
C LEU A 49 -10.22 -1.61 -2.93
N ARG A 50 -10.17 -0.95 -1.77
CA ARG A 50 -11.24 -1.04 -0.76
C ARG A 50 -12.58 -0.60 -1.33
N THR A 51 -12.61 0.53 -2.03
CA THR A 51 -13.84 1.04 -2.66
C THR A 51 -14.41 0.03 -3.67
N GLN A 52 -13.55 -0.52 -4.52
CA GLN A 52 -13.94 -1.53 -5.52
C GLN A 52 -14.42 -2.84 -4.86
N LEU A 53 -13.69 -3.34 -3.86
CA LEU A 53 -14.01 -4.58 -3.15
C LEU A 53 -15.30 -4.45 -2.34
N VAL A 54 -15.61 -3.27 -1.78
CA VAL A 54 -16.90 -3.03 -1.10
C VAL A 54 -18.06 -3.15 -2.08
N ALA A 55 -17.94 -2.55 -3.28
CA ALA A 55 -18.99 -2.65 -4.30
C ALA A 55 -19.20 -4.11 -4.76
N ILE A 56 -18.11 -4.81 -5.09
CA ILE A 56 -18.15 -6.21 -5.55
C ILE A 56 -18.65 -7.14 -4.43
N GLY A 57 -18.19 -6.94 -3.20
CA GLY A 57 -18.59 -7.74 -2.04
C GLY A 57 -20.07 -7.54 -1.69
N THR A 58 -20.58 -6.32 -1.82
CA THR A 58 -22.00 -6.03 -1.61
C THR A 58 -22.86 -6.76 -2.64
N ASP A 59 -22.51 -6.68 -3.92
CA ASP A 59 -23.23 -7.37 -5.01
C ASP A 59 -23.15 -8.91 -4.84
N LEU A 60 -21.97 -9.43 -4.52
CA LEU A 60 -21.77 -10.86 -4.27
C LEU A 60 -22.62 -11.36 -3.09
N LEU A 61 -22.68 -10.58 -2.00
CA LEU A 61 -23.46 -10.94 -0.83
C LEU A 61 -24.96 -10.94 -1.15
N VAL A 62 -25.47 -9.86 -1.76
CA VAL A 62 -26.90 -9.75 -2.09
C VAL A 62 -27.33 -10.85 -3.06
N SER A 63 -26.54 -11.13 -4.09
CA SER A 63 -26.85 -12.19 -5.06
C SER A 63 -26.81 -13.59 -4.44
N THR A 64 -25.86 -13.85 -3.54
CA THR A 64 -25.77 -15.14 -2.82
C THR A 64 -26.97 -15.37 -1.90
N LEU A 65 -27.50 -14.30 -1.28
CA LEU A 65 -28.64 -14.36 -0.36
C LEU A 65 -30.01 -14.28 -1.04
N ALA A 66 -30.07 -14.01 -2.35
CA ALA A 66 -31.33 -13.84 -3.07
C ALA A 66 -32.15 -15.13 -3.25
N GLY A 67 -31.53 -16.30 -3.04
CA GLY A 67 -32.17 -17.60 -3.15
C GLY A 67 -31.69 -18.58 -2.06
N PRO A 68 -31.99 -19.88 -2.19
CA PRO A 68 -31.40 -20.89 -1.34
C PRO A 68 -29.87 -20.81 -1.39
N LEU A 69 -29.22 -20.87 -0.23
CA LEU A 69 -27.76 -20.84 -0.17
C LEU A 69 -27.18 -22.02 -0.95
N PRO A 70 -26.10 -21.81 -1.74
CA PRO A 70 -25.38 -22.92 -2.35
C PRO A 70 -24.72 -23.79 -1.27
N GLU A 71 -24.35 -25.02 -1.62
CA GLU A 71 -23.51 -25.84 -0.75
C GLU A 71 -22.14 -25.16 -0.58
N PRO A 72 -21.70 -24.85 0.64
CA PRO A 72 -20.43 -24.19 0.84
C PRO A 72 -19.27 -25.15 0.62
N VAL A 73 -18.13 -24.62 0.20
CA VAL A 73 -16.91 -25.39 -0.04
C VAL A 73 -15.88 -25.05 1.03
N ASP A 74 -15.34 -26.08 1.70
CA ASP A 74 -14.24 -25.91 2.66
C ASP A 74 -13.05 -25.20 2.01
N GLN A 75 -12.40 -24.32 2.77
CA GLN A 75 -11.22 -23.60 2.32
C GLN A 75 -10.07 -24.57 2.00
N ARG A 76 -9.27 -24.24 0.98
CA ARG A 76 -8.15 -25.07 0.52
C ARG A 76 -6.93 -24.20 0.23
N GLY A 77 -5.74 -24.81 0.29
CA GLY A 77 -4.47 -24.15 0.03
C GLY A 77 -3.71 -23.77 1.30
N GLU A 78 -2.63 -23.01 1.14
CA GLU A 78 -1.84 -22.50 2.26
C GLU A 78 -2.56 -21.32 2.92
N ILE A 79 -2.78 -21.42 4.23
CA ILE A 79 -3.44 -20.37 5.01
C ILE A 79 -2.39 -19.32 5.36
N THR A 80 -2.66 -18.07 4.99
CA THR A 80 -1.86 -16.91 5.38
C THR A 80 -2.67 -15.99 6.28
N TYR A 81 -1.99 -15.27 7.18
CA TYR A 81 -2.66 -14.38 8.13
C TYR A 81 -2.33 -12.91 7.85
N ALA A 82 -3.34 -12.16 7.39
CA ALA A 82 -3.24 -10.72 7.19
C ALA A 82 -3.35 -9.98 8.54
N ALA A 83 -2.25 -9.88 9.28
CA ALA A 83 -2.20 -9.16 10.55
C ALA A 83 -2.51 -7.66 10.36
N LYS A 84 -3.06 -7.02 11.40
CA LYS A 84 -3.26 -5.57 11.45
C LYS A 84 -1.95 -4.85 11.15
N ILE A 85 -2.01 -3.73 10.43
CA ILE A 85 -0.84 -2.87 10.17
C ILE A 85 -0.62 -1.96 11.37
N ASP A 86 0.60 -1.92 11.88
CA ASP A 86 1.05 -0.93 12.87
C ASP A 86 1.55 0.34 12.16
N PRO A 87 1.28 1.55 12.69
CA PRO A 87 1.81 2.79 12.11
C PRO A 87 3.33 2.84 11.92
N ALA A 88 4.10 2.09 12.73
CA ALA A 88 5.55 1.98 12.56
C ALA A 88 5.95 1.17 11.31
N GLU A 89 5.11 0.23 10.85
CA GLU A 89 5.34 -0.52 9.60
C GLU A 89 5.24 0.39 8.36
N LEU A 90 4.63 1.57 8.49
CA LEU A 90 4.46 2.55 7.42
C LEU A 90 5.65 3.52 7.28
N GLU A 91 6.67 3.38 8.13
CA GLU A 91 7.92 4.12 7.97
C GLU A 91 8.70 3.58 6.77
N LEU A 92 9.10 4.49 5.87
CA LEU A 92 9.92 4.18 4.71
C LEU A 92 11.35 3.86 5.16
N THR A 93 11.64 2.56 5.28
CA THR A 93 12.98 2.06 5.55
C THR A 93 13.79 2.10 4.26
N TRP A 94 14.55 3.17 4.04
CA TRP A 94 15.22 3.42 2.75
C TRP A 94 16.21 2.34 2.28
N THR A 95 16.62 1.41 3.14
CA THR A 95 17.41 0.23 2.74
C THR A 95 16.60 -0.84 2.01
N ASP A 96 15.27 -0.73 2.00
CA ASP A 96 14.40 -1.62 1.22
C ASP A 96 14.43 -1.26 -0.28
N PRO A 97 14.10 -2.20 -1.19
CA PRO A 97 13.97 -1.92 -2.63
C PRO A 97 12.88 -0.89 -2.94
N ALA A 98 13.07 -0.06 -3.97
CA ALA A 98 12.11 0.97 -4.37
C ALA A 98 10.69 0.41 -4.62
N GLU A 99 10.56 -0.79 -5.18
CA GLU A 99 9.25 -1.44 -5.40
C GLU A 99 8.49 -1.71 -4.11
N ARG A 100 9.20 -2.11 -3.04
CA ARG A 100 8.59 -2.36 -1.74
C ARG A 100 8.12 -1.07 -1.10
N LEU A 101 8.95 -0.02 -1.20
CA LEU A 101 8.60 1.31 -0.72
C LEU A 101 7.41 1.92 -1.49
N ASP A 102 7.35 1.74 -2.81
CA ASP A 102 6.20 2.17 -3.62
C ASP A 102 4.90 1.44 -3.22
N ARG A 103 4.96 0.12 -2.92
CA ARG A 103 3.81 -0.62 -2.36
C ARG A 103 3.37 -0.05 -1.03
N LEU A 104 4.32 0.33 -0.17
CA LEU A 104 4.02 0.96 1.13
C LEU A 104 3.33 2.32 0.95
N VAL A 105 3.79 3.14 0.00
CA VAL A 105 3.11 4.40 -0.36
C VAL A 105 1.69 4.13 -0.83
N ARG A 106 1.47 3.10 -1.65
CA ARG A 106 0.13 2.70 -2.14
C ARG A 106 -0.78 2.10 -1.07
N VAL A 107 -0.25 1.55 0.01
CA VAL A 107 -1.02 1.21 1.22
C VAL A 107 -1.62 2.47 1.86
N GLY A 108 -0.90 3.58 1.79
CA GLY A 108 -1.30 4.85 2.37
C GLY A 108 -0.60 5.11 3.71
N ASP A 109 -0.61 6.38 4.11
CA ASP A 109 0.02 6.87 5.35
C ASP A 109 1.54 6.61 5.47
N ALA A 110 2.21 6.19 4.39
CA ALA A 110 3.66 6.03 4.36
C ALA A 110 4.38 7.34 4.72
N TRP A 111 5.47 7.23 5.47
CA TRP A 111 6.17 8.41 5.99
C TRP A 111 7.68 8.19 6.16
N THR A 112 8.42 9.29 6.18
CA THR A 112 9.85 9.34 6.48
C THR A 112 10.14 10.55 7.34
N MET A 113 11.37 10.66 7.86
CA MET A 113 11.86 11.87 8.51
C MET A 113 12.56 12.79 7.51
N PHE A 114 12.34 14.10 7.63
CA PHE A 114 13.10 15.15 6.97
C PHE A 114 13.39 16.28 7.98
N ARG A 115 14.68 16.54 8.26
CA ARG A 115 15.13 17.52 9.26
C ARG A 115 14.44 17.37 10.63
N GLY A 116 14.29 16.13 11.09
CA GLY A 116 13.68 15.80 12.38
C GLY A 116 12.16 15.96 12.45
N ARG A 117 11.48 16.15 11.31
CA ARG A 117 10.01 16.22 11.23
C ARG A 117 9.48 15.15 10.29
N ARG A 118 8.23 14.74 10.52
CA ARG A 118 7.57 13.77 9.63
C ARG A 118 7.25 14.40 8.28
N LEU A 119 7.55 13.66 7.23
CA LEU A 119 7.14 13.92 5.87
C LEU A 119 6.39 12.67 5.38
N ARG A 120 5.07 12.78 5.23
CA ARG A 120 4.29 11.70 4.63
C ARG A 120 4.52 11.72 3.12
N VAL A 121 4.59 10.53 2.53
CA VAL A 121 4.66 10.34 1.08
C VAL A 121 3.31 9.78 0.64
N LEU A 122 2.62 10.54 -0.20
CA LEU A 122 1.24 10.26 -0.62
C LEU A 122 1.20 9.63 -2.02
N ALA A 123 2.17 9.97 -2.87
CA ALA A 123 2.36 9.36 -4.17
C ALA A 123 3.85 9.28 -4.50
N SER A 124 4.23 8.19 -5.17
CA SER A 124 5.60 7.91 -5.59
C SER A 124 5.67 7.34 -6.99
N GLU A 125 6.84 7.44 -7.62
CA GLU A 125 7.15 6.77 -8.88
C GLU A 125 8.48 6.03 -8.80
N LEU A 126 8.56 4.87 -9.44
CA LEU A 126 9.81 4.11 -9.53
C LEU A 126 10.77 4.80 -10.49
N CYS A 127 12.01 4.93 -10.07
CA CYS A 127 13.11 5.45 -10.88
C CYS A 127 14.23 4.41 -10.91
N PRO A 128 14.19 3.41 -11.82
CA PRO A 128 15.20 2.35 -11.87
C PRO A 128 16.63 2.85 -12.14
N ALA A 129 16.75 3.96 -12.87
CA ALA A 129 18.02 4.63 -13.11
C ALA A 129 18.46 5.57 -11.95
N GLY A 130 17.58 5.79 -10.96
CA GLY A 130 17.89 6.52 -9.75
C GLY A 130 18.84 5.71 -8.88
N GLY A 131 20.10 6.12 -8.81
CA GLY A 131 21.09 5.55 -7.89
C GLY A 131 21.19 6.38 -6.60
N GLY A 132 22.17 6.04 -5.76
CA GLY A 132 22.47 6.78 -4.53
C GLY A 132 22.59 5.88 -3.32
N SER A 133 23.05 6.44 -2.20
CA SER A 133 22.99 5.73 -0.92
C SER A 133 21.53 5.68 -0.43
N PRO A 134 21.10 4.62 0.27
CA PRO A 134 19.79 4.57 0.92
C PRO A 134 19.47 5.84 1.72
N GLY A 135 18.37 6.49 1.36
CA GLY A 135 17.85 7.72 1.98
C GLY A 135 18.46 9.00 1.44
N GLU A 136 19.43 8.94 0.53
CA GLU A 136 20.06 10.11 -0.09
C GLU A 136 19.15 10.74 -1.15
N LEU A 137 18.90 12.04 -1.07
CA LEU A 137 18.22 12.80 -2.11
C LEU A 137 19.18 13.06 -3.28
N VAL A 138 19.06 12.23 -4.33
CA VAL A 138 19.97 12.21 -5.48
C VAL A 138 19.57 13.16 -6.60
N ASP A 139 18.27 13.42 -6.73
CA ASP A 139 17.75 14.48 -7.59
C ASP A 139 16.77 15.32 -6.79
N VAL A 140 17.19 16.54 -6.45
CA VAL A 140 16.38 17.50 -5.71
C VAL A 140 15.18 17.97 -6.53
N ALA A 141 15.34 18.15 -7.84
CA ALA A 141 14.27 18.68 -8.68
C ALA A 141 13.18 17.63 -8.92
N GLY A 142 13.60 16.40 -9.23
CA GLY A 142 12.72 15.24 -9.41
C GLY A 142 12.26 14.57 -8.11
N GLY A 143 12.86 14.90 -6.97
CA GLY A 143 12.53 14.31 -5.67
C GLY A 143 12.92 12.85 -5.56
N VAL A 144 13.99 12.44 -6.25
CA VAL A 144 14.44 11.06 -6.28
C VAL A 144 15.31 10.79 -5.07
N VAL A 145 14.89 9.82 -4.27
CA VAL A 145 15.63 9.32 -3.11
C VAL A 145 16.22 7.95 -3.45
N GLY A 146 17.50 7.76 -3.16
CA GLY A 146 18.17 6.46 -3.30
C GLY A 146 17.59 5.45 -2.33
N THR A 147 17.41 4.21 -2.79
CA THR A 147 16.86 3.11 -1.97
C THR A 147 17.86 1.94 -1.90
N GLY A 148 17.46 0.80 -1.32
CA GLY A 148 18.29 -0.41 -1.34
C GLY A 148 18.49 -0.98 -2.75
N ASP A 149 17.55 -0.73 -3.66
CA ASP A 149 17.63 -1.09 -5.08
C ASP A 149 16.78 -0.12 -5.93
N GLY A 150 17.42 0.62 -6.82
CA GLY A 150 16.83 1.72 -7.58
C GLY A 150 16.52 2.97 -6.75
N GLY A 151 15.76 3.89 -7.34
CA GLY A 151 15.34 5.14 -6.72
C GLY A 151 13.82 5.25 -6.64
N LEU A 152 13.34 6.03 -5.67
CA LEU A 152 11.93 6.36 -5.51
C LEU A 152 11.75 7.88 -5.64
N ALA A 153 11.04 8.31 -6.67
CA ALA A 153 10.63 9.70 -6.82
C ALA A 153 9.43 9.99 -5.91
N LEU A 154 9.55 11.00 -5.07
CA LEU A 154 8.45 11.52 -4.26
C LEU A 154 7.64 12.45 -5.16
N VAL A 155 6.39 12.10 -5.47
CA VAL A 155 5.54 12.90 -6.37
C VAL A 155 4.67 13.85 -5.57
N GLU A 156 4.00 13.32 -4.54
CA GLU A 156 3.15 14.08 -3.64
C GLU A 156 3.53 13.76 -2.19
N VAL A 157 3.69 14.81 -1.39
CA VAL A 157 4.12 14.72 0.01
C VAL A 157 3.24 15.59 0.90
N GLN A 158 3.22 15.27 2.19
CA GLN A 158 2.58 16.09 3.20
C GLN A 158 3.54 16.33 4.37
N PRO A 159 4.11 17.55 4.48
CA PRO A 159 4.89 17.94 5.64
C PRO A 159 4.02 18.01 6.90
N GLU A 160 4.61 17.72 8.05
CA GLU A 160 3.95 17.85 9.34
C GLU A 160 3.25 19.21 9.53
N GLY A 161 1.95 19.18 9.87
CA GLY A 161 1.14 20.38 10.08
C GLY A 161 0.81 21.18 8.81
N ARG A 162 1.02 20.63 7.62
CA ARG A 162 0.70 21.26 6.32
C ARG A 162 -0.26 20.40 5.49
N SER A 163 -0.87 21.03 4.49
CA SER A 163 -1.64 20.33 3.46
C SER A 163 -0.71 19.52 2.54
N ALA A 164 -1.27 18.50 1.90
CA ALA A 164 -0.62 17.79 0.81
C ALA A 164 -0.18 18.76 -0.30
N MET A 165 0.97 18.47 -0.92
CA MET A 165 1.54 19.27 -2.00
C MET A 165 2.44 18.42 -2.89
N THR A 166 2.68 18.87 -4.12
CA THR A 166 3.68 18.25 -4.98
C THR A 166 5.07 18.37 -4.38
N TRP A 167 5.95 17.43 -4.70
CA TRP A 167 7.35 17.52 -4.29
C TRP A 167 8.00 18.82 -4.73
N THR A 168 7.74 19.29 -5.95
CA THR A 168 8.29 20.57 -6.44
C THR A 168 7.88 21.75 -5.56
N ALA A 169 6.62 21.82 -5.12
CA ALA A 169 6.15 22.85 -4.21
C ALA A 169 6.83 22.73 -2.83
N PHE A 170 6.98 21.51 -2.32
CA PHE A 170 7.72 21.26 -1.09
C PHE A 170 9.18 21.71 -1.20
N ALA A 171 9.88 21.33 -2.28
CA ALA A 171 11.28 21.66 -2.52
C ALA A 171 11.51 23.17 -2.64
N ASN A 172 10.60 23.90 -3.29
CA ASN A 172 10.64 25.37 -3.38
C ASN A 172 10.48 26.05 -2.01
N GLY A 173 9.77 25.43 -1.05
CA GLY A 173 9.63 25.97 0.30
C GLY A 173 10.76 25.54 1.23
N ALA A 174 11.08 24.25 1.23
CA ALA A 174 12.04 23.63 2.16
C ALA A 174 13.51 23.81 1.73
N HIS A 175 13.76 24.09 0.44
CA HIS A 175 15.07 24.22 -0.17
C HIS A 175 16.01 23.05 0.21
N PRO A 176 15.62 21.79 -0.08
CA PRO A 176 16.48 20.65 0.17
C PRO A 176 17.71 20.71 -0.73
N ARG A 177 18.82 20.10 -0.29
CA ARG A 177 20.08 20.08 -1.04
C ARG A 177 20.39 18.67 -1.55
N ALA A 178 21.15 18.59 -2.63
CA ALA A 178 21.66 17.31 -3.12
C ALA A 178 22.51 16.64 -2.03
N GLY A 179 22.33 15.34 -1.84
CA GLY A 179 22.99 14.57 -0.79
C GLY A 179 22.36 14.71 0.60
N GLU A 180 21.31 15.53 0.76
CA GLU A 180 20.53 15.57 2.00
C GLU A 180 19.81 14.23 2.22
N ARG A 181 19.72 13.78 3.48
CA ARG A 181 19.16 12.46 3.81
C ARG A 181 17.75 12.53 4.36
N LEU A 182 16.93 11.56 3.96
CA LEU A 182 15.65 11.23 4.53
C LEU A 182 15.79 9.96 5.39
N GLY A 183 14.98 9.88 6.45
CA GLY A 183 15.07 8.84 7.48
C GLY A 183 15.82 9.30 8.72
#